data_AF-A0AB36TA78-F1
#
_entry.id   AF-A0AB36TA78-F1
#
_cell.length_a   1.000
_cell.length_b   1.000
_cell.length_c   1.000
_cell.angle_alpha   90.00
_cell.angle_beta   90.00
_cell.angle_gamma   90.00
#
_symmetry.space_group_name_H-M   'P 1'
#
loop_
_entity.id
_entity.type
_entity.pdbx_description
1 polymer ?
#
loop_
_entity_poly.entity_id
_entity_poly.type
_entity_poly.pdbx_seq_one_letter_code
_entity_poly.pdbx_strand_id
1 'polypeptide(L)'
;MKKLKMVSALALSLSLFVPSLSPVQAVSTITYTQTGANYMYSNSPETIKGKNDGYEHRFENGKYSFYTLQRYTEPNKEYVGEFYNHNNSGTELQWGYAIYNGSSSARTVTIKNDSFKQGTQPNGNTMNIASQMEIEYANDTKIETKTIPAWSSIFIKEQKVTAGNTTTGKIKFITDGNLTVRQFVSKKKTDGTYPTATEVMDLTKTPQVYVSTSDQTTANYKTDTRKATIDYNTTKSFYVGSNKNNAPQNVGINEYETPIDQLANTASTLDGNYGIVYEFTFKNAAGKKIRITPNYYKGTASTFVYYDGTWKQAPKISSGTHEITVPANGVIKYILPGGTNASKLFEFIN
;
A
#
# COMPACT_ATOMS: atom_id res chain seq x y z
N MET A 1 74.72 46.56 21.18
CA MET A 1 75.00 45.22 20.62
C MET A 1 73.73 44.67 19.99
N LYS A 2 73.82 44.29 18.69
CA LYS A 2 73.13 43.22 17.92
C LYS A 2 71.78 42.67 18.47
N LYS A 3 70.69 42.39 17.74
CA LYS A 3 70.38 42.24 16.30
C LYS A 3 68.88 41.82 16.19
N LEU A 4 68.21 42.17 15.07
CA LEU A 4 67.15 41.42 14.31
C LEU A 4 65.80 41.12 15.04
N LYS A 5 64.61 41.01 14.41
CA LYS A 5 64.18 40.75 13.02
C LYS A 5 62.66 41.05 12.86
N MET A 6 62.24 41.38 11.63
CA MET A 6 60.86 41.40 11.10
C MET A 6 60.02 40.16 11.43
N VAL A 7 58.69 40.32 11.61
CA VAL A 7 57.63 39.41 11.10
C VAL A 7 56.28 40.18 10.95
N SER A 8 55.92 40.48 9.69
CA SER A 8 54.63 40.23 9.00
C SER A 8 53.32 40.80 9.59
N ALA A 9 52.58 41.70 8.92
CA ALA A 9 51.78 41.50 7.69
C ALA A 9 50.87 40.26 7.74
N LEU A 10 49.59 40.43 8.10
CA LEU A 10 48.38 39.96 7.39
C LEU A 10 47.16 40.15 8.32
N ALA A 11 46.51 41.32 8.24
CA ALA A 11 45.22 41.53 8.87
C ALA A 11 44.19 41.81 7.77
N LEU A 12 43.03 41.16 7.87
CA LEU A 12 41.84 41.26 7.02
C LEU A 12 41.86 40.53 5.66
N SER A 13 41.80 39.19 5.70
CA SER A 13 41.00 38.43 4.73
C SER A 13 40.46 37.14 5.34
N LEU A 14 39.72 37.24 6.45
CA LEU A 14 38.74 36.22 6.81
C LEU A 14 37.36 36.72 6.39
N SER A 15 37.09 36.65 5.09
CA SER A 15 35.73 36.45 4.61
C SER A 15 35.25 35.15 5.24
N LEU A 16 34.53 35.30 6.35
CA LEU A 16 33.76 34.27 6.99
C LEU A 16 32.93 33.59 5.90
N PHE A 17 33.37 32.41 5.47
CA PHE A 17 32.46 31.40 4.96
C PHE A 17 31.54 31.08 6.13
N VAL A 18 30.48 31.87 6.28
CA VAL A 18 29.30 31.46 7.01
C VAL A 18 28.70 30.40 6.08
N PRO A 19 28.79 29.10 6.39
CA PRO A 19 27.93 28.16 5.70
C PRO A 19 26.51 28.70 5.90
N SER A 20 25.84 29.01 4.80
CA SER A 20 24.41 29.29 4.83
C SER A 20 23.74 28.03 5.34
N LEU A 21 23.61 27.91 6.65
CA LEU A 21 22.71 26.99 7.29
C LEU A 21 21.33 27.50 6.87
N SER A 22 20.81 26.96 5.77
CA SER A 22 19.40 27.07 5.47
C SER A 22 18.67 26.70 6.76
N PRO A 23 17.84 27.58 7.34
CA PRO A 23 17.13 27.25 8.56
C PRO A 23 16.40 25.94 8.30
N VAL A 24 16.60 24.96 9.18
CA VAL A 24 15.85 23.71 9.15
C VAL A 24 14.38 24.10 9.17
N GLN A 25 13.71 23.98 8.03
CA GLN A 25 12.32 24.35 7.91
C GLN A 25 11.52 23.44 8.85
N ALA A 26 10.74 24.06 9.74
CA ALA A 26 9.92 23.31 10.68
C ALA A 26 8.93 22.44 9.91
N VAL A 27 8.98 21.13 10.15
CA VAL A 27 8.06 20.17 9.54
C VAL A 27 6.68 20.34 10.15
N SER A 28 5.69 20.62 9.31
CA SER A 28 4.30 20.86 9.70
C SER A 28 3.54 19.55 9.91
N THR A 29 2.65 19.52 10.90
CA THR A 29 1.64 18.47 11.05
C THR A 29 0.46 18.73 10.14
N ILE A 30 0.02 17.72 9.39
CA ILE A 30 -1.18 17.77 8.55
C ILE A 30 -2.34 17.08 9.24
N THR A 31 -3.56 17.53 8.99
CA THR A 31 -4.78 16.79 9.37
C THR A 31 -5.42 16.16 8.14
N TYR A 32 -5.69 14.86 8.22
CA TYR A 32 -6.37 14.10 7.17
C TYR A 32 -7.87 13.94 7.47
N THR A 33 -8.65 13.92 6.39
CA THR A 33 -10.02 13.40 6.38
C THR A 33 -9.98 11.98 5.81
N GLN A 34 -10.46 11.00 6.57
CA GLN A 34 -10.60 9.61 6.15
C GLN A 34 -11.90 9.45 5.34
N THR A 35 -11.83 8.91 4.12
CA THR A 35 -13.00 8.81 3.22
C THR A 35 -12.81 7.73 2.16
N GLY A 36 -13.78 7.57 1.26
CA GLY A 36 -13.73 6.61 0.16
C GLY A 36 -14.46 5.31 0.45
N ALA A 37 -13.92 4.20 -0.05
CA ALA A 37 -14.53 2.88 0.02
C ALA A 37 -14.13 2.11 1.28
N ASN A 38 -14.94 1.10 1.66
CA ASN A 38 -14.58 0.15 2.70
C ASN A 38 -13.38 -0.68 2.24
N TYR A 39 -12.31 -0.73 3.02
CA TYR A 39 -11.04 -1.24 2.56
C TYR A 39 -10.69 -2.58 3.20
N MET A 40 -10.30 -3.57 2.40
CA MET A 40 -9.80 -4.87 2.85
C MET A 40 -8.35 -4.98 2.39
N TYR A 41 -7.39 -5.04 3.32
CA TYR A 41 -5.97 -5.13 2.95
C TYR A 41 -5.32 -6.35 3.56
N SER A 42 -4.64 -7.14 2.72
CA SER A 42 -3.99 -8.40 3.10
C SER A 42 -2.51 -8.43 2.69
N ASN A 43 -1.62 -8.29 3.66
CA ASN A 43 -0.18 -8.54 3.48
C ASN A 43 0.42 -9.36 4.64
N SER A 44 -0.41 -9.86 5.55
CA SER A 44 -0.01 -10.87 6.51
C SER A 44 -0.76 -12.16 6.22
N PRO A 45 -0.06 -13.24 5.88
CA PRO A 45 1.40 -13.34 5.76
C PRO A 45 1.97 -12.80 4.42
N GLU A 46 3.06 -12.03 4.47
CA GLU A 46 3.66 -11.43 3.27
C GLU A 46 4.33 -12.50 2.41
N THR A 47 5.06 -13.45 3.02
CA THR A 47 5.72 -14.55 2.31
C THR A 47 5.06 -15.89 2.61
N ILE A 48 4.71 -16.62 1.54
CA ILE A 48 4.20 -18.00 1.58
C ILE A 48 5.34 -18.97 1.34
N LYS A 49 5.71 -19.78 2.34
CA LYS A 49 6.72 -20.83 2.19
C LYS A 49 6.14 -22.23 2.07
N GLY A 50 6.95 -23.12 1.48
CA GLY A 50 6.61 -24.53 1.32
C GLY A 50 6.95 -25.40 2.54
N LYS A 51 7.74 -24.86 3.49
CA LYS A 51 8.20 -25.53 4.71
C LYS A 51 8.14 -24.60 5.91
N ASN A 52 8.08 -25.18 7.11
CA ASN A 52 8.05 -24.42 8.36
C ASN A 52 9.46 -23.94 8.72
N ASP A 53 9.66 -22.62 8.82
CA ASP A 53 10.92 -22.02 9.28
C ASP A 53 10.73 -20.88 10.30
N GLY A 54 9.64 -20.98 11.09
CA GLY A 54 9.48 -20.22 12.33
C GLY A 54 8.83 -18.84 12.17
N TYR A 55 8.72 -18.30 10.96
CA TYR A 55 8.11 -16.98 10.71
C TYR A 55 7.03 -16.98 9.63
N GLU A 56 6.65 -18.15 9.10
CA GLU A 56 5.86 -18.23 7.88
C GLU A 56 4.73 -19.24 7.96
N HIS A 57 3.60 -18.84 7.39
CA HIS A 57 2.43 -19.69 7.24
C HIS A 57 2.66 -20.83 6.25
N ARG A 58 1.92 -21.91 6.48
CA ARG A 58 1.78 -23.03 5.56
C ARG A 58 0.30 -23.37 5.41
N PHE A 59 -0.01 -24.08 4.34
CA PHE A 59 -1.27 -24.80 4.27
C PHE A 59 -1.31 -25.86 5.37
N GLU A 60 -2.39 -25.86 6.14
CA GLU A 60 -2.66 -26.93 7.10
C GLU A 60 -2.68 -28.31 6.42
N ASN A 61 -2.39 -29.36 7.19
CA ASN A 61 -2.37 -30.71 6.66
C ASN A 61 -3.75 -31.10 6.10
N GLY A 62 -3.77 -31.67 4.89
CA GLY A 62 -5.01 -31.99 4.18
C GLY A 62 -5.83 -30.78 3.71
N LYS A 63 -5.34 -29.54 3.89
CA LYS A 63 -5.95 -28.33 3.35
C LYS A 63 -5.22 -27.85 2.11
N TYR A 64 -5.99 -27.26 1.20
CA TYR A 64 -5.51 -26.79 -0.10
C TYR A 64 -5.79 -25.31 -0.33
N SER A 65 -6.46 -24.66 0.61
CA SER A 65 -6.72 -23.23 0.62
C SER A 65 -6.68 -22.72 2.05
N PHE A 66 -6.42 -21.43 2.19
CA PHE A 66 -6.73 -20.65 3.37
C PHE A 66 -7.24 -19.28 2.93
N TYR A 67 -7.96 -18.60 3.82
CA TYR A 67 -8.28 -17.19 3.62
C TYR A 67 -7.52 -16.31 4.61
N THR A 68 -7.16 -15.09 4.21
CA THR A 68 -6.48 -14.15 5.11
C THR A 68 -7.49 -13.27 5.84
N LEU A 69 -8.50 -12.80 5.12
CA LEU A 69 -9.57 -11.96 5.66
C LEU A 69 -10.91 -12.23 5.02
N GLN A 70 -11.95 -11.96 5.80
CA GLN A 70 -13.35 -12.07 5.43
C GLN A 70 -14.02 -10.72 5.66
N ARG A 71 -14.92 -10.33 4.78
CA ARG A 71 -15.74 -9.12 4.92
C ARG A 71 -17.19 -9.43 4.59
N TYR A 72 -18.10 -8.92 5.40
CA TYR A 72 -19.52 -8.87 5.07
C TYR A 72 -19.82 -7.56 4.35
N THR A 73 -20.48 -7.64 3.21
CA THR A 73 -20.84 -6.47 2.42
C THR A 73 -22.22 -5.96 2.78
N GLU A 74 -22.41 -4.67 2.61
CA GLU A 74 -23.69 -3.99 2.67
C GLU A 74 -24.11 -3.62 1.23
N PRO A 75 -25.41 -3.70 0.90
CA PRO A 75 -25.90 -3.34 -0.43
C PRO A 75 -25.51 -1.92 -0.80
N ASN A 76 -25.06 -1.74 -2.05
CA ASN A 76 -24.74 -0.45 -2.66
C ASN A 76 -23.62 0.34 -1.96
N LYS A 77 -22.79 -0.31 -1.14
CA LYS A 77 -21.55 0.25 -0.62
C LYS A 77 -20.38 -0.15 -1.51
N GLU A 78 -19.42 0.77 -1.65
CA GLU A 78 -18.16 0.48 -2.33
C GLU A 78 -17.19 -0.21 -1.37
N TYR A 79 -16.52 -1.23 -1.89
CA TYR A 79 -15.45 -1.97 -1.27
C TYR A 79 -14.22 -1.95 -2.16
N VAL A 80 -13.05 -1.88 -1.54
CA VAL A 80 -11.75 -2.10 -2.20
C VAL A 80 -11.05 -3.23 -1.49
N GLY A 81 -10.68 -4.27 -2.23
CA GLY A 81 -9.81 -5.34 -1.75
C GLY A 81 -8.43 -5.17 -2.35
N GLU A 82 -7.38 -5.19 -1.53
CA GLU A 82 -5.99 -5.16 -1.96
C GLU A 82 -5.16 -6.24 -1.23
N PHE A 83 -4.23 -6.88 -1.96
CA PHE A 83 -3.23 -7.76 -1.37
C PHE A 83 -1.85 -7.53 -1.98
N TYR A 84 -0.83 -7.89 -1.20
CA TYR A 84 0.57 -7.93 -1.60
C TYR A 84 1.20 -9.14 -0.93
N ASN A 85 1.78 -10.06 -1.71
CA ASN A 85 2.37 -11.29 -1.16
C ASN A 85 3.53 -11.80 -2.04
N HIS A 86 4.34 -12.71 -1.49
CA HIS A 86 5.43 -13.42 -2.13
C HIS A 86 5.15 -14.92 -2.17
N ASN A 87 5.16 -15.52 -3.35
CA ASN A 87 5.05 -16.96 -3.51
C ASN A 87 6.42 -17.65 -3.39
N ASN A 88 6.83 -18.03 -2.19
CA ASN A 88 8.03 -18.82 -1.93
C ASN A 88 7.71 -20.29 -1.59
N SER A 89 6.53 -20.75 -2.03
CA SER A 89 6.03 -22.08 -1.69
C SER A 89 6.75 -23.21 -2.43
N GLY A 90 7.48 -22.87 -3.50
CA GLY A 90 8.06 -23.83 -4.44
C GLY A 90 7.07 -24.37 -5.47
N THR A 91 5.81 -23.94 -5.44
CA THR A 91 4.78 -24.34 -6.42
C THR A 91 3.93 -23.16 -6.90
N GLU A 92 3.20 -23.36 -7.99
CA GLU A 92 2.20 -22.40 -8.45
C GLU A 92 1.00 -22.39 -7.49
N LEU A 93 0.59 -21.21 -7.09
CA LEU A 93 -0.52 -20.98 -6.19
C LEU A 93 -1.55 -20.06 -6.87
N GLN A 94 -2.75 -19.96 -6.34
CA GLN A 94 -3.85 -19.14 -6.85
C GLN A 94 -4.31 -18.16 -5.78
N TRP A 95 -4.35 -16.87 -6.11
CA TRP A 95 -4.80 -15.79 -5.24
C TRP A 95 -6.06 -15.18 -5.82
N GLY A 96 -6.92 -14.67 -4.96
CA GLY A 96 -8.06 -13.92 -5.43
C GLY A 96 -9.04 -13.53 -4.35
N TYR A 97 -10.20 -13.10 -4.82
CA TYR A 97 -11.37 -12.85 -3.99
C TYR A 97 -12.50 -13.78 -4.41
N ALA A 98 -13.05 -14.52 -3.44
CA ALA A 98 -14.27 -15.29 -3.60
C ALA A 98 -15.43 -14.58 -2.89
N ILE A 99 -16.64 -14.77 -3.41
CA ILE A 99 -17.86 -14.19 -2.84
C ILE A 99 -18.94 -15.25 -2.73
N TYR A 100 -19.70 -15.20 -1.63
CA TYR A 100 -20.82 -16.09 -1.35
C TYR A 100 -22.12 -15.31 -1.21
N ASN A 101 -23.15 -15.82 -1.87
CA ASN A 101 -24.53 -15.39 -1.72
C ASN A 101 -25.30 -16.39 -0.85
N GLY A 102 -25.53 -16.03 0.41
CA GLY A 102 -26.33 -16.80 1.36
C GLY A 102 -27.83 -16.49 1.31
N SER A 103 -28.35 -15.95 0.21
CA SER A 103 -29.78 -15.63 0.06
C SER A 103 -30.47 -16.54 -0.97
N SER A 104 -31.80 -16.56 -0.93
CA SER A 104 -32.66 -17.35 -1.82
C SER A 104 -32.83 -16.75 -3.22
N SER A 105 -32.36 -15.53 -3.45
CA SER A 105 -32.37 -14.87 -4.75
C SER A 105 -30.95 -14.74 -5.30
N ALA A 106 -30.82 -14.73 -6.63
CA ALA A 106 -29.55 -14.33 -7.24
C ALA A 106 -29.17 -12.89 -6.82
N ARG A 107 -27.86 -12.64 -6.73
CA ARG A 107 -27.26 -11.35 -6.38
C ARG A 107 -26.20 -10.98 -7.41
N THR A 108 -25.73 -9.75 -7.38
CA THR A 108 -24.70 -9.28 -8.30
C THR A 108 -23.55 -8.62 -7.56
N VAL A 109 -22.35 -8.78 -8.13
CA VAL A 109 -21.18 -7.97 -7.81
C VAL A 109 -20.77 -7.21 -9.07
N THR A 110 -20.65 -5.89 -8.96
CA THR A 110 -20.19 -5.00 -10.02
C THR A 110 -18.77 -4.56 -9.67
N ILE A 111 -17.82 -4.96 -10.49
CA ILE A 111 -16.41 -4.57 -10.45
C ILE A 111 -16.27 -3.26 -11.23
N LYS A 112 -15.67 -2.25 -10.62
CA LYS A 112 -15.49 -0.91 -11.22
C LYS A 112 -14.06 -0.65 -11.69
N ASN A 113 -13.10 -1.28 -11.01
CA ASN A 113 -11.67 -1.18 -11.28
C ASN A 113 -11.02 -2.47 -10.80
N ASP A 114 -10.13 -3.06 -11.58
CA ASP A 114 -9.26 -4.12 -11.08
C ASP A 114 -7.89 -4.14 -11.77
N SER A 115 -6.86 -4.54 -11.03
CA SER A 115 -5.58 -4.94 -11.63
C SER A 115 -4.88 -5.95 -10.75
N PHE A 116 -4.38 -7.02 -11.36
CA PHE A 116 -3.65 -8.10 -10.70
C PHE A 116 -2.33 -8.29 -11.44
N LYS A 117 -1.21 -8.12 -10.75
CA LYS A 117 0.12 -8.30 -11.33
C LYS A 117 0.97 -9.26 -10.51
N GLN A 118 1.89 -9.89 -11.22
CA GLN A 118 2.97 -10.64 -10.62
C GLN A 118 4.29 -10.34 -11.32
N GLY A 119 5.40 -10.57 -10.62
CA GLY A 119 6.73 -10.51 -11.22
C GLY A 119 7.79 -11.11 -10.31
N THR A 120 8.96 -11.40 -10.89
CA THR A 120 10.06 -12.06 -10.20
C THR A 120 10.57 -11.23 -9.02
N GLN A 121 10.86 -11.87 -7.89
CA GLN A 121 11.32 -11.20 -6.66
C GLN A 121 12.71 -10.53 -6.70
N PRO A 122 13.73 -10.98 -7.46
CA PRO A 122 15.07 -10.39 -7.40
C PRO A 122 15.12 -8.89 -7.75
N ASN A 123 16.10 -8.17 -7.17
CA ASN A 123 16.49 -6.79 -7.49
C ASN A 123 15.50 -5.66 -7.12
N GLY A 124 14.60 -5.88 -6.15
CA GLY A 124 13.65 -4.86 -5.71
C GLY A 124 12.57 -4.56 -6.75
N ASN A 125 12.28 -5.54 -7.61
CA ASN A 125 11.20 -5.48 -8.59
C ASN A 125 9.82 -5.61 -7.95
N THR A 126 9.74 -6.01 -6.69
CA THR A 126 8.48 -6.25 -5.97
C THR A 126 7.63 -4.98 -5.84
N MET A 127 8.26 -3.84 -5.51
CA MET A 127 7.58 -2.53 -5.44
C MET A 127 7.30 -1.94 -6.82
N ASN A 128 8.08 -2.30 -7.83
CA ASN A 128 7.82 -1.92 -9.21
C ASN A 128 6.53 -2.59 -9.72
N ILE A 129 6.37 -3.90 -9.47
CA ILE A 129 5.14 -4.63 -9.80
C ILE A 129 3.92 -4.06 -9.08
N ALA A 130 4.04 -3.72 -7.79
CA ALA A 130 2.97 -3.05 -7.06
C ALA A 130 2.65 -1.66 -7.62
N SER A 131 3.66 -0.87 -8.01
CA SER A 131 3.46 0.43 -8.64
C SER A 131 2.73 0.30 -9.98
N GLN A 132 3.13 -0.66 -10.81
CA GLN A 132 2.47 -0.92 -12.09
C GLN A 132 1.02 -1.37 -11.90
N MET A 133 0.74 -2.16 -10.84
CA MET A 133 -0.62 -2.59 -10.51
C MET A 133 -1.47 -1.39 -10.13
N GLU A 134 -0.98 -0.50 -9.26
CA GLU A 134 -1.71 0.70 -8.84
C GLU A 134 -1.99 1.64 -10.03
N ILE A 135 -1.03 1.82 -10.93
CA ILE A 135 -1.23 2.64 -12.15
C ILE A 135 -2.27 2.02 -13.07
N GLU A 136 -2.24 0.70 -13.28
CA GLU A 136 -3.22 0.03 -14.12
C GLU A 136 -4.62 0.08 -13.49
N TYR A 137 -4.73 -0.25 -12.20
CA TYR A 137 -5.98 -0.15 -11.43
C TYR A 137 -6.58 1.26 -11.48
N ALA A 138 -5.75 2.29 -11.31
CA ALA A 138 -6.21 3.67 -11.25
C ALA A 138 -6.54 4.27 -12.63
N ASN A 139 -6.07 3.67 -13.72
CA ASN A 139 -6.45 3.99 -15.09
C ASN A 139 -7.56 3.09 -15.64
N ASP A 140 -7.88 1.99 -14.94
CA ASP A 140 -8.95 1.10 -15.36
C ASP A 140 -10.30 1.83 -15.33
N THR A 141 -11.07 1.64 -16.39
CA THR A 141 -12.42 2.21 -16.54
C THR A 141 -13.43 1.14 -16.90
N LYS A 142 -13.00 -0.13 -16.98
CA LYS A 142 -13.86 -1.24 -17.36
C LYS A 142 -14.77 -1.61 -16.20
N ILE A 143 -16.06 -1.63 -16.47
CA ILE A 143 -17.07 -2.11 -15.53
C ILE A 143 -17.49 -3.52 -15.93
N GLU A 144 -17.44 -4.45 -14.99
CA GLU A 144 -17.89 -5.84 -15.17
C GLU A 144 -18.90 -6.18 -14.08
N THR A 145 -20.03 -6.79 -14.44
CA THR A 145 -21.00 -7.29 -13.46
C THR A 145 -21.11 -8.80 -13.56
N LYS A 146 -21.02 -9.47 -12.42
CA LYS A 146 -21.16 -10.93 -12.30
C LYS A 146 -22.39 -11.26 -11.47
N THR A 147 -23.17 -12.22 -11.93
CA THR A 147 -24.29 -12.78 -11.19
C THR A 147 -23.81 -13.93 -10.31
N ILE A 148 -24.27 -13.94 -9.06
CA ILE A 148 -24.02 -14.94 -8.05
C ILE A 148 -25.35 -15.63 -7.76
N PRO A 149 -25.57 -16.87 -8.25
CA PRO A 149 -26.80 -17.61 -7.99
C PRO A 149 -27.13 -17.71 -6.49
N ALA A 150 -28.40 -17.96 -6.18
CA ALA A 150 -28.84 -18.21 -4.81
C ALA A 150 -28.03 -19.35 -4.17
N TRP A 151 -27.66 -19.19 -2.90
CA TRP A 151 -26.91 -20.18 -2.12
C TRP A 151 -25.59 -20.65 -2.76
N SER A 152 -24.94 -19.80 -3.56
CA SER A 152 -23.76 -20.18 -4.34
C SER A 152 -22.57 -19.24 -4.11
N SER A 153 -21.39 -19.69 -4.56
CA SER A 153 -20.16 -18.90 -4.52
C SER A 153 -19.54 -18.77 -5.90
N ILE A 154 -18.90 -17.64 -6.17
CA ILE A 154 -18.08 -17.44 -7.38
C ILE A 154 -16.74 -16.80 -7.04
N PHE A 155 -15.78 -16.88 -7.94
CA PHE A 155 -14.60 -16.03 -7.90
C PHE A 155 -14.91 -14.66 -8.50
N ILE A 156 -14.67 -13.59 -7.72
CA ILE A 156 -14.78 -12.22 -8.22
C ILE A 156 -13.62 -11.95 -9.18
N LYS A 157 -12.40 -12.24 -8.74
CA LYS A 157 -11.17 -12.14 -9.54
C LYS A 157 -10.13 -13.08 -8.94
N GLU A 158 -9.29 -13.65 -9.81
CA GLU A 158 -8.23 -14.55 -9.39
C GLU A 158 -7.04 -14.51 -10.36
N GLN A 159 -5.86 -14.91 -9.86
CA GLN A 159 -4.65 -15.06 -10.63
C GLN A 159 -3.84 -16.25 -10.12
N LYS A 160 -3.29 -17.03 -11.06
CA LYS A 160 -2.27 -18.05 -10.77
C LYS A 160 -0.90 -17.37 -10.74
N VAL A 161 -0.11 -17.64 -9.71
CA VAL A 161 1.19 -17.00 -9.50
C VAL A 161 2.26 -18.07 -9.38
N THR A 162 3.26 -17.96 -10.23
CA THR A 162 4.41 -18.87 -10.25
C THR A 162 5.24 -18.75 -8.96
N ALA A 163 5.87 -19.85 -8.54
CA ALA A 163 6.84 -19.80 -7.45
C ALA A 163 7.98 -18.82 -7.77
N GLY A 164 8.47 -18.11 -6.75
CA GLY A 164 9.50 -17.08 -6.85
C GLY A 164 8.99 -15.70 -7.28
N ASN A 165 7.68 -15.54 -7.52
CA ASN A 165 7.08 -14.26 -7.88
C ASN A 165 6.48 -13.55 -6.67
N THR A 166 6.51 -12.22 -6.70
CA THR A 166 5.60 -11.36 -5.94
C THR A 166 4.28 -11.29 -6.70
N THR A 167 3.18 -11.23 -5.97
CA THR A 167 1.86 -10.94 -6.50
C THR A 167 1.22 -9.80 -5.72
N THR A 168 0.47 -8.99 -6.43
CA THR A 168 -0.33 -7.93 -5.86
C THR A 168 -1.58 -7.75 -6.70
N GLY A 169 -2.69 -7.47 -6.05
CA GLY A 169 -3.96 -7.31 -6.72
C GLY A 169 -4.84 -6.35 -5.98
N LYS A 170 -5.56 -5.51 -6.73
CA LYS A 170 -6.51 -4.54 -6.22
C LYS A 170 -7.80 -4.59 -7.01
N ILE A 171 -8.92 -4.53 -6.31
CA ILE A 171 -10.25 -4.58 -6.92
C ILE A 171 -11.21 -3.65 -6.19
N LYS A 172 -11.93 -2.82 -6.94
CA LYS A 172 -13.06 -2.01 -6.45
C LYS A 172 -14.36 -2.64 -6.90
N PHE A 173 -15.28 -2.85 -5.98
CA PHE A 173 -16.56 -3.46 -6.30
C PHE A 173 -17.71 -2.94 -5.43
N ILE A 174 -18.92 -3.15 -5.94
CA ILE A 174 -20.21 -2.90 -5.26
C ILE A 174 -21.03 -4.18 -5.33
N THR A 175 -21.80 -4.47 -4.28
CA THR A 175 -22.74 -5.59 -4.25
C THR A 175 -24.18 -5.09 -4.11
N ASP A 176 -25.15 -5.78 -4.70
CA ASP A 176 -26.59 -5.45 -4.58
C ASP A 176 -27.27 -6.09 -3.35
N GLY A 177 -26.53 -6.88 -2.59
CA GLY A 177 -27.01 -7.63 -1.43
C GLY A 177 -25.97 -7.72 -0.32
N ASN A 178 -26.40 -8.27 0.83
CA ASN A 178 -25.49 -8.65 1.89
C ASN A 178 -24.79 -9.96 1.50
N LEU A 179 -23.48 -9.89 1.23
CA LEU A 179 -22.67 -11.02 0.77
C LEU A 179 -21.47 -11.21 1.68
N THR A 180 -20.83 -12.38 1.59
CA THR A 180 -19.56 -12.66 2.27
C THR A 180 -18.44 -12.71 1.26
N VAL A 181 -17.40 -11.92 1.44
CA VAL A 181 -16.20 -11.87 0.59
C VAL A 181 -15.00 -12.40 1.35
N ARG A 182 -14.14 -13.18 0.70
CA ARG A 182 -12.85 -13.63 1.26
C ARG A 182 -11.71 -13.39 0.29
N GLN A 183 -10.60 -12.86 0.77
CA GLN A 183 -9.31 -13.01 0.09
C GLN A 183 -8.80 -14.42 0.37
N PHE A 184 -8.36 -15.13 -0.66
CA PHE A 184 -7.88 -16.50 -0.50
C PHE A 184 -6.53 -16.72 -1.19
N VAL A 185 -5.87 -17.78 -0.73
CA VAL A 185 -4.72 -18.39 -1.38
C VAL A 185 -4.93 -19.89 -1.45
N SER A 186 -4.74 -20.47 -2.62
CA SER A 186 -4.92 -21.90 -2.86
C SER A 186 -3.71 -22.54 -3.52
N LYS A 187 -3.45 -23.80 -3.17
CA LYS A 187 -2.57 -24.71 -3.92
C LYS A 187 -3.39 -25.77 -4.64
N LYS A 188 -2.78 -26.46 -5.61
CA LYS A 188 -3.41 -27.61 -6.26
C LYS A 188 -3.66 -28.73 -5.25
N LYS A 189 -4.83 -29.36 -5.38
CA LYS A 189 -5.20 -30.64 -4.75
C LYS A 189 -4.37 -31.77 -5.33
N THR A 190 -4.49 -32.95 -4.72
CA THR A 190 -3.81 -34.18 -5.18
C THR A 190 -4.20 -34.59 -6.60
N ASP A 191 -5.42 -34.23 -7.03
CA ASP A 191 -5.93 -34.44 -8.39
C ASP A 191 -5.42 -33.40 -9.42
N GLY A 192 -4.57 -32.47 -9.01
CA GLY A 192 -4.02 -31.41 -9.87
C GLY A 192 -4.93 -30.20 -10.07
N THR A 193 -6.11 -30.18 -9.48
CA THR A 193 -7.07 -29.07 -9.60
C THR A 193 -6.98 -28.09 -8.44
N TYR A 194 -7.40 -26.84 -8.65
CA TYR A 194 -7.53 -25.87 -7.55
C TYR A 194 -8.88 -26.04 -6.83
N PRO A 195 -8.97 -25.67 -5.54
CA PRO A 195 -10.23 -25.51 -4.82
C PRO A 195 -11.21 -24.61 -5.59
N THR A 196 -12.47 -24.99 -5.60
CA THR A 196 -13.57 -24.18 -6.17
C THR A 196 -13.94 -23.02 -5.25
N ALA A 197 -14.68 -22.02 -5.77
CA ALA A 197 -15.17 -20.92 -4.94
C ALA A 197 -16.02 -21.41 -3.76
N THR A 198 -16.84 -22.45 -3.96
CA THR A 198 -17.61 -23.08 -2.88
C THR A 198 -16.70 -23.67 -1.79
N GLU A 199 -15.60 -24.32 -2.17
CA GLU A 199 -14.62 -24.85 -1.21
C GLU A 199 -13.86 -23.72 -0.48
N VAL A 200 -13.55 -22.61 -1.17
CA VAL A 200 -12.96 -21.41 -0.55
C VAL A 200 -13.89 -20.78 0.50
N MET A 201 -15.21 -20.84 0.28
CA MET A 201 -16.22 -20.32 1.20
C MET A 201 -16.58 -21.30 2.34
N ASP A 202 -16.17 -22.56 2.25
CA ASP A 202 -16.33 -23.56 3.30
C ASP A 202 -15.21 -23.44 4.35
N LEU A 203 -15.57 -23.00 5.57
CA LEU A 203 -14.62 -22.81 6.68
C LEU A 203 -13.93 -24.10 7.13
N THR A 204 -14.52 -25.27 6.87
CA THR A 204 -13.92 -26.54 7.22
C THR A 204 -12.83 -26.93 6.23
N LYS A 205 -12.92 -26.50 4.97
CA LYS A 205 -11.94 -26.77 3.90
C LYS A 205 -10.90 -25.68 3.76
N THR A 206 -11.31 -24.45 4.05
CA THR A 206 -10.52 -23.24 3.89
C THR A 206 -10.56 -22.47 5.21
N PRO A 207 -9.74 -22.88 6.20
CA PRO A 207 -9.64 -22.16 7.46
C PRO A 207 -8.98 -20.78 7.26
N GLN A 208 -9.13 -19.90 8.25
CA GLN A 208 -8.33 -18.68 8.28
C GLN A 208 -6.87 -19.04 8.46
N VAL A 209 -5.99 -18.34 7.76
CA VAL A 209 -4.55 -18.54 7.94
C VAL A 209 -4.15 -18.28 9.40
N TYR A 210 -3.26 -19.11 9.93
CA TYR A 210 -2.61 -18.84 11.21
C TYR A 210 -1.32 -18.06 11.00
N VAL A 211 -1.14 -16.99 11.77
CA VAL A 211 0.09 -16.19 11.83
C VAL A 211 0.57 -16.17 13.28
N SER A 212 1.83 -16.53 13.53
CA SER A 212 2.42 -16.58 14.87
C SER A 212 2.74 -15.18 15.41
N THR A 213 3.46 -14.37 14.62
CA THR A 213 3.78 -12.96 14.85
C THR A 213 4.09 -12.30 13.51
N SER A 214 3.64 -11.07 13.28
CA SER A 214 3.87 -10.36 12.02
C SER A 214 3.86 -8.84 12.21
N ASP A 215 4.87 -8.18 11.63
CA ASP A 215 4.93 -6.71 11.47
C ASP A 215 4.09 -6.24 10.27
N GLN A 216 3.47 -7.17 9.53
CA GLN A 216 2.55 -6.85 8.42
C GLN A 216 1.12 -6.76 8.92
N THR A 217 0.26 -6.14 8.12
CA THR A 217 -1.15 -5.94 8.46
C THR A 217 -2.07 -6.71 7.51
N THR A 218 -3.08 -7.35 8.10
CA THR A 218 -4.20 -7.98 7.39
C THR A 218 -5.46 -7.64 8.15
N ALA A 219 -6.28 -6.74 7.60
CA ALA A 219 -7.47 -6.25 8.28
C ALA A 219 -8.48 -5.57 7.34
N ASN A 220 -9.68 -5.33 7.87
CA ASN A 220 -10.69 -4.50 7.23
C ASN A 220 -10.77 -3.11 7.89
N TYR A 221 -10.95 -2.10 7.07
CA TYR A 221 -10.98 -0.68 7.41
C TYR A 221 -12.20 0.00 6.80
N LYS A 222 -12.56 1.18 7.31
CA LYS A 222 -13.72 1.95 6.83
C LYS A 222 -13.40 2.72 5.56
N THR A 223 -12.12 3.00 5.29
CA THR A 223 -11.72 3.97 4.26
C THR A 223 -10.45 3.58 3.50
N ASP A 224 -10.42 3.83 2.20
CA ASP A 224 -9.28 3.60 1.29
C ASP A 224 -8.56 4.90 0.88
N THR A 225 -9.02 6.05 1.38
CA THR A 225 -8.53 7.38 0.97
C THR A 225 -8.24 8.28 2.17
N ARG A 226 -7.19 9.10 2.06
CA ARG A 226 -6.83 10.18 3.00
C ARG A 226 -6.79 11.50 2.23
N LYS A 227 -7.63 12.47 2.61
CA LYS A 227 -7.63 13.80 1.98
C LYS A 227 -7.02 14.84 2.90
N ALA A 228 -6.23 15.75 2.35
CA ALA A 228 -5.72 16.91 3.09
C ALA A 228 -5.65 18.16 2.19
N THR A 229 -5.82 19.33 2.80
CA THR A 229 -5.57 20.62 2.15
C THR A 229 -4.29 21.22 2.68
N ILE A 230 -3.37 21.58 1.80
CA ILE A 230 -2.06 22.12 2.14
C ILE A 230 -1.95 23.52 1.55
N ASP A 231 -1.70 24.54 2.38
CA ASP A 231 -1.46 25.89 1.89
C ASP A 231 0.05 26.17 1.86
N TYR A 232 0.57 26.49 0.67
CA TYR A 232 1.98 26.82 0.48
C TYR A 232 2.44 27.99 1.37
N ASN A 233 1.54 28.92 1.72
CA ASN A 233 1.90 30.08 2.53
C ASN A 233 2.20 29.71 3.99
N THR A 234 1.58 28.66 4.51
CA THR A 234 1.71 28.24 5.92
C THR A 234 2.45 26.93 6.12
N THR A 235 2.53 26.10 5.08
CA THR A 235 3.14 24.76 5.15
C THR A 235 4.28 24.67 4.15
N LYS A 236 5.51 24.54 4.67
CA LYS A 236 6.73 24.43 3.86
C LYS A 236 7.22 22.99 3.70
N SER A 237 6.98 22.15 4.71
CA SER A 237 7.28 20.72 4.63
C SER A 237 6.37 19.88 5.54
N PHE A 238 6.22 18.59 5.24
CA PHE A 238 5.39 17.65 5.99
C PHE A 238 5.74 16.18 5.68
N TYR A 239 5.40 15.26 6.59
CA TYR A 239 5.56 13.81 6.35
C TYR A 239 4.28 13.14 5.86
N VAL A 240 4.44 12.10 5.04
CA VAL A 240 3.38 11.21 4.56
C VAL A 240 3.83 9.74 4.71
N GLY A 241 2.91 8.87 5.09
CA GLY A 241 3.03 7.41 5.04
C GLY A 241 4.02 6.82 6.04
N SER A 242 4.10 7.39 7.24
CA SER A 242 5.03 6.91 8.25
C SER A 242 4.52 5.68 9.00
N ASN A 243 5.40 4.72 9.29
CA ASN A 243 5.12 3.67 10.26
C ASN A 243 5.08 4.24 11.68
N LYS A 244 4.05 3.93 12.48
CA LYS A 244 3.81 4.56 13.80
C LYS A 244 4.98 4.33 14.78
N ASN A 245 5.64 3.19 14.71
CA ASN A 245 6.75 2.83 15.60
C ASN A 245 8.06 3.55 15.25
N ASN A 246 8.19 4.05 14.02
CA ASN A 246 9.38 4.75 13.53
C ASN A 246 9.03 6.11 12.91
N ALA A 247 7.87 6.67 13.30
CA ALA A 247 7.38 7.90 12.71
C ALA A 247 8.26 9.07 13.19
N PRO A 248 8.64 9.99 12.29
CA PRO A 248 9.20 11.27 12.71
C PRO A 248 8.25 11.99 13.69
N GLN A 249 8.78 12.92 14.48
CA GLN A 249 7.92 13.89 15.17
C GLN A 249 7.07 14.63 14.12
N ASN A 250 5.81 14.92 14.43
CA ASN A 250 4.83 15.62 13.56
C ASN A 250 4.17 14.78 12.45
N VAL A 251 3.86 13.52 12.77
CA VAL A 251 2.97 12.67 11.95
C VAL A 251 1.61 13.30 11.71
N GLY A 252 0.97 12.99 10.57
CA GLY A 252 -0.34 13.54 10.27
C GLY A 252 -1.44 13.03 11.22
N ILE A 253 -2.29 13.96 11.67
CA ILE A 253 -3.49 13.67 12.44
C ILE A 253 -4.48 12.93 11.56
N ASN A 254 -5.07 11.83 12.07
CA ASN A 254 -5.99 10.93 11.35
C ASN A 254 -5.39 10.24 10.11
N GLU A 255 -4.05 10.17 10.01
CA GLU A 255 -3.41 9.37 8.98
C GLU A 255 -3.66 7.87 9.20
N TYR A 256 -3.51 7.44 10.44
CA TYR A 256 -3.71 6.07 10.89
C TYR A 256 -5.18 5.73 11.11
N GLU A 257 -5.54 4.49 10.81
CA GLU A 257 -6.89 3.97 11.03
C GLU A 257 -6.83 2.66 11.83
N THR A 258 -7.69 2.59 12.85
CA THR A 258 -7.92 1.36 13.60
C THR A 258 -8.82 0.44 12.80
N PRO A 259 -8.47 -0.85 12.66
CA PRO A 259 -9.26 -1.80 11.89
C PRO A 259 -10.63 -2.04 12.54
N ILE A 260 -11.60 -2.40 11.71
CA ILE A 260 -12.91 -2.90 12.14
C ILE A 260 -12.76 -4.32 12.71
N ASP A 261 -11.95 -5.11 12.02
CA ASP A 261 -11.55 -6.46 12.40
C ASP A 261 -10.21 -6.79 11.72
N GLN A 262 -9.41 -7.63 12.36
CA GLN A 262 -8.04 -7.93 11.96
C GLN A 262 -7.73 -9.41 12.10
N LEU A 263 -6.78 -9.88 11.29
CA LEU A 263 -6.16 -11.19 11.48
C LEU A 263 -5.36 -11.19 12.80
N ALA A 264 -5.53 -12.24 13.61
CA ALA A 264 -4.83 -12.37 14.88
C ALA A 264 -3.30 -12.34 14.69
N ASN A 265 -2.58 -11.76 15.65
CA ASN A 265 -1.11 -11.64 15.69
C ASN A 265 -0.48 -10.85 14.53
N THR A 266 -1.26 -9.97 13.89
CA THR A 266 -0.80 -9.02 12.87
C THR A 266 -0.79 -7.59 13.39
N ALA A 267 -0.11 -6.69 12.69
CA ALA A 267 -0.06 -5.28 13.06
C ALA A 267 -1.47 -4.65 13.05
N SER A 268 -1.83 -4.01 14.17
CA SER A 268 -3.19 -3.55 14.47
C SER A 268 -3.53 -2.15 13.95
N THR A 269 -2.69 -1.56 13.10
CA THR A 269 -2.88 -0.20 12.59
C THR A 269 -2.46 -0.13 11.13
N LEU A 270 -3.30 0.53 10.32
CA LEU A 270 -2.95 0.87 8.96
C LEU A 270 -2.00 2.07 8.98
N ASP A 271 -0.71 1.79 8.93
CA ASP A 271 0.41 2.72 9.14
C ASP A 271 0.66 3.70 7.98
N GLY A 272 -0.40 4.23 7.35
CA GLY A 272 -0.31 5.17 6.22
C GLY A 272 0.37 4.60 4.96
N ASN A 273 0.70 3.32 4.99
CA ASN A 273 1.21 2.55 3.88
C ASN A 273 0.08 1.71 3.27
N TYR A 274 0.39 0.79 2.37
CA TYR A 274 -0.54 -0.26 1.94
C TYR A 274 -1.60 0.21 0.94
N GLY A 275 -1.20 0.91 -0.12
CA GLY A 275 -2.09 1.18 -1.27
C GLY A 275 -3.20 2.21 -1.05
N ILE A 276 -3.26 2.87 0.12
CA ILE A 276 -4.20 3.97 0.35
C ILE A 276 -3.91 5.13 -0.62
N VAL A 277 -4.99 5.76 -1.12
CA VAL A 277 -4.88 6.99 -1.90
C VAL A 277 -4.79 8.20 -0.97
N TYR A 278 -3.65 8.88 -0.98
CA TYR A 278 -3.53 10.23 -0.45
C TYR A 278 -3.93 11.24 -1.53
N GLU A 279 -4.93 12.08 -1.25
CA GLU A 279 -5.36 13.16 -2.15
C GLU A 279 -5.09 14.51 -1.48
N PHE A 280 -4.14 15.25 -2.05
CA PHE A 280 -3.75 16.56 -1.57
C PHE A 280 -4.35 17.65 -2.45
N THR A 281 -5.01 18.62 -1.81
CA THR A 281 -5.40 19.89 -2.45
C THR A 281 -4.45 20.99 -2.00
N PHE A 282 -3.61 21.44 -2.91
CA PHE A 282 -2.60 22.47 -2.66
C PHE A 282 -3.13 23.86 -3.00
N LYS A 283 -3.22 24.74 -2.00
CA LYS A 283 -3.55 26.16 -2.15
C LYS A 283 -2.29 26.99 -2.33
N ASN A 284 -2.38 28.02 -3.18
CA ASN A 284 -1.30 28.98 -3.44
C ASN A 284 0.02 28.34 -3.91
N ALA A 285 -0.04 27.11 -4.42
CA ALA A 285 1.14 26.32 -4.76
C ALA A 285 1.21 25.94 -6.25
N ALA A 286 0.26 26.36 -7.08
CA ALA A 286 0.25 26.03 -8.51
C ALA A 286 1.58 26.42 -9.17
N GLY A 287 2.19 25.49 -9.90
CA GLY A 287 3.51 25.67 -10.53
C GLY A 287 4.71 25.63 -9.58
N LYS A 288 4.50 25.52 -8.27
CA LYS A 288 5.59 25.29 -7.30
C LYS A 288 6.06 23.85 -7.37
N LYS A 289 7.32 23.63 -7.01
CA LYS A 289 7.91 22.30 -6.94
C LYS A 289 7.85 21.77 -5.52
N ILE A 290 7.64 20.46 -5.41
CA ILE A 290 7.74 19.70 -4.18
C ILE A 290 8.86 18.68 -4.38
N ARG A 291 9.85 18.72 -3.49
CA ARG A 291 10.86 17.68 -3.32
C ARG A 291 10.32 16.63 -2.37
N ILE A 292 10.41 15.37 -2.79
CA ILE A 292 10.00 14.20 -2.01
C ILE A 292 11.26 13.43 -1.63
N THR A 293 11.52 13.38 -0.33
CA THR A 293 12.69 12.71 0.26
C THR A 293 12.22 11.50 1.05
N PRO A 294 12.54 10.26 0.63
CA PRO A 294 12.32 9.09 1.45
C PRO A 294 13.12 9.17 2.76
N ASN A 295 12.46 8.90 3.88
CA ASN A 295 13.16 8.65 5.13
C ASN A 295 13.71 7.22 5.09
N TYR A 296 15.01 7.06 4.84
CA TYR A 296 15.63 5.74 4.69
C TYR A 296 15.75 5.02 6.03
N TYR A 297 14.69 4.37 6.48
CA TYR A 297 14.84 3.33 7.49
C TYR A 297 15.38 2.07 6.79
N LYS A 298 16.59 1.64 7.15
CA LYS A 298 17.26 0.40 6.67
C LYS A 298 17.75 0.37 5.21
N GLY A 299 17.88 1.52 4.53
CA GLY A 299 18.49 1.58 3.19
C GLY A 299 17.67 0.92 2.08
N THR A 300 16.39 0.64 2.31
CA THR A 300 15.48 0.11 1.30
C THR A 300 15.13 1.21 0.31
N ALA A 301 15.39 0.96 -0.98
CA ALA A 301 15.00 1.89 -2.03
C ALA A 301 13.49 2.04 -2.07
N SER A 302 13.01 3.28 -2.20
CA SER A 302 11.59 3.58 -2.22
C SER A 302 11.10 3.93 -3.62
N THR A 303 9.89 3.53 -3.94
CA THR A 303 9.14 4.05 -5.09
C THR A 303 7.75 4.48 -4.60
N PHE A 304 7.02 5.19 -5.44
CA PHE A 304 5.65 5.60 -5.17
C PHE A 304 4.95 5.90 -6.48
N VAL A 305 3.62 5.92 -6.42
CA VAL A 305 2.76 6.28 -7.55
C VAL A 305 2.13 7.62 -7.25
N TYR A 306 2.09 8.51 -8.24
CA TYR A 306 1.46 9.82 -8.09
C TYR A 306 0.68 10.22 -9.33
N TYR A 307 -0.31 11.08 -9.12
CA TYR A 307 -1.12 11.70 -10.17
C TYR A 307 -0.94 13.21 -10.12
N ASP A 308 -0.49 13.78 -11.24
CA ASP A 308 -0.38 15.23 -11.47
C ASP A 308 -1.16 15.69 -12.72
N GLY A 309 -2.11 14.85 -13.17
CA GLY A 309 -2.78 14.94 -14.46
C GLY A 309 -2.77 13.59 -15.19
N THR A 310 -1.72 12.80 -14.98
CA THR A 310 -1.65 11.37 -15.35
C THR A 310 -0.99 10.58 -14.23
N TRP A 311 -1.35 9.29 -14.12
CA TRP A 311 -0.72 8.39 -13.14
C TRP A 311 0.68 8.00 -13.58
N LYS A 312 1.66 8.19 -12.69
CA LYS A 312 3.08 7.97 -12.94
C LYS A 312 3.71 7.22 -11.77
N GLN A 313 4.71 6.41 -12.09
CA GLN A 313 5.60 5.82 -11.10
C GLN A 313 6.83 6.72 -10.94
N ALA A 314 7.18 7.05 -9.70
CA ALA A 314 8.46 7.68 -9.44
C ALA A 314 9.62 6.69 -9.65
N PRO A 315 10.76 7.15 -10.19
CA PRO A 315 11.97 6.35 -10.25
C PRO A 315 12.28 5.71 -8.89
N LYS A 316 12.91 4.53 -8.91
CA LYS A 316 13.40 3.90 -7.68
C LYS A 316 14.42 4.82 -7.02
N ILE A 317 14.10 5.33 -5.83
CA ILE A 317 14.95 6.23 -5.06
C ILE A 317 15.76 5.39 -4.07
N SER A 318 16.97 4.98 -4.46
CA SER A 318 17.94 4.30 -3.59
C SER A 318 18.81 5.28 -2.78
N SER A 319 18.93 6.51 -3.27
CA SER A 319 19.54 7.66 -2.61
C SER A 319 18.98 8.93 -3.26
N GLY A 320 19.01 10.06 -2.54
CA GLY A 320 18.51 11.34 -3.07
C GLY A 320 16.99 11.54 -2.92
N THR A 321 16.40 12.23 -3.89
CA THR A 321 15.03 12.77 -3.83
C THR A 321 14.34 12.70 -5.20
N HIS A 322 13.02 12.88 -5.24
CA HIS A 322 12.25 13.04 -6.48
C HIS A 322 11.46 14.33 -6.43
N GLU A 323 11.44 15.09 -7.52
CA GLU A 323 10.71 16.36 -7.60
C GLU A 323 9.45 16.21 -8.44
N ILE A 324 8.35 16.79 -7.96
CA ILE A 324 7.10 16.94 -8.70
C ILE A 324 6.70 18.40 -8.76
N THR A 325 5.98 18.80 -9.80
CA THR A 325 5.40 20.15 -9.91
C THR A 325 3.93 20.08 -9.55
N VAL A 326 3.46 21.01 -8.71
CA VAL A 326 2.04 21.11 -8.39
C VAL A 326 1.28 21.54 -9.65
N PRO A 327 0.29 20.75 -10.12
CA PRO A 327 -0.47 21.07 -11.30
C PRO A 327 -1.32 22.33 -11.10
N ALA A 328 -1.79 22.92 -12.21
CA ALA A 328 -2.57 24.16 -12.18
C ALA A 328 -3.85 24.07 -11.34
N ASN A 329 -4.47 22.89 -11.29
CA ASN A 329 -5.66 22.64 -10.46
C ASN A 329 -5.33 22.40 -8.97
N GLY A 330 -4.04 22.36 -8.60
CA GLY A 330 -3.58 22.14 -7.23
C GLY A 330 -3.80 20.73 -6.69
N VAL A 331 -4.26 19.76 -7.48
CA VAL A 331 -4.59 18.42 -6.99
C VAL A 331 -3.48 17.43 -7.33
N ILE A 332 -2.90 16.82 -6.31
CA ILE A 332 -1.99 15.68 -6.46
C ILE A 332 -2.58 14.49 -5.72
N LYS A 333 -2.56 13.31 -6.37
CA LYS A 333 -2.78 12.04 -5.66
C LYS A 333 -1.47 11.30 -5.50
N TYR A 334 -1.37 10.53 -4.43
CA TYR A 334 -0.15 9.85 -4.02
C TYR A 334 -0.50 8.49 -3.42
N ILE A 335 0.22 7.44 -3.79
CA ILE A 335 0.04 6.08 -3.30
C ILE A 335 1.41 5.50 -2.96
N LEU A 336 1.48 4.82 -1.81
CA LEU A 336 2.61 4.00 -1.40
C LEU A 336 2.31 2.53 -1.72
N PRO A 337 2.84 2.01 -2.85
CA PRO A 337 2.41 0.72 -3.37
C PRO A 337 3.05 -0.45 -2.59
N GLY A 338 2.27 -1.51 -2.40
CA GLY A 338 2.76 -2.77 -1.81
C GLY A 338 2.81 -2.77 -0.28
N GLY A 339 3.88 -3.33 0.28
CA GLY A 339 4.10 -3.43 1.72
C GLY A 339 4.58 -2.14 2.38
N THR A 340 5.28 -2.27 3.51
CA THR A 340 5.80 -1.13 4.28
C THR A 340 6.78 -0.30 3.43
N ASN A 341 6.36 0.91 3.05
CA ASN A 341 7.23 1.91 2.45
C ASN A 341 7.58 2.93 3.55
N ALA A 342 8.86 3.27 3.71
CA ALA A 342 9.23 4.22 4.75
C ALA A 342 8.55 5.59 4.56
N SER A 343 8.52 6.43 5.59
CA SER A 343 7.92 7.77 5.52
C SER A 343 8.52 8.62 4.40
N LYS A 344 7.77 9.63 3.95
CA LYS A 344 8.17 10.53 2.86
C LYS A 344 8.05 11.97 3.33
N LEU A 345 9.16 12.70 3.28
CA LEU A 345 9.16 14.14 3.53
C LEU A 345 8.82 14.85 2.22
N PHE A 346 7.76 15.64 2.24
CA PHE A 346 7.38 16.54 1.16
C PHE A 346 7.87 17.94 1.55
N GLU A 347 8.65 18.59 0.69
CA GLU A 347 9.22 19.91 0.93
C GLU A 347 8.97 20.81 -0.28
N PHE A 348 8.37 21.97 -0.06
CA PHE A 348 8.29 22.96 -1.11
C PHE A 348 9.66 23.59 -1.37
N ILE A 349 10.05 23.61 -2.64
CA ILE A 349 11.32 24.22 -3.07
C ILE A 349 11.02 25.38 -4.03
N ASN A 350 11.89 26.38 -3.99
CA ASN A 350 11.77 27.59 -4.78
C ASN A 350 12.28 27.40 -6.21
#